data_AF-A0A7J3HBY7-F1
#
_entry.id   AF-A0A7J3HBY7-F1
#
_cell.length_a   1.000
_cell.length_b   1.000
_cell.length_c   1.000
_cell.angle_alpha   90.00
_cell.angle_beta   90.00
_cell.angle_gamma   90.00
#
_symmetry.space_group_name_H-M   'P 1'
#
loop_
_entity.id
_entity.type
_entity.pdbx_description
1 polymer ?
#
loop_
_entity_poly.entity_id
_entity_poly.type
_entity_poly.pdbx_seq_one_letter_code
_entity_poly.pdbx_strand_id
1 'polypeptide(L)' 'MIPHDLISEFVMPELRGLLAHKLYEKGLGQLRISKLLGISQPMISKYMSVSYSEYLKRLEDLGLDV' A
#
# COMPACT_ATOMS: atom_id res chain seq x y z
N MET A 1 13.55 4.34 18.07
CA MET A 1 12.82 4.66 16.83
C MET A 1 12.50 6.14 16.86
N ILE A 2 12.85 6.86 15.81
CA ILE A 2 12.43 8.24 15.62
C ILE A 2 11.19 8.28 14.72
N PRO A 3 10.41 9.38 14.68
CA PRO A 3 9.10 9.39 14.02
C PRO A 3 9.10 8.89 12.56
N HIS A 4 10.17 9.16 11.81
CA HIS A 4 10.28 8.66 10.43
C HIS A 4 10.36 7.12 10.34
N ASP A 5 10.95 6.44 11.32
CA ASP A 5 11.02 4.97 11.37
C ASP A 5 9.61 4.41 11.50
N LEU A 6 8.81 4.98 12.41
CA LEU A 6 7.43 4.59 12.66
C LEU A 6 6.57 4.76 11.40
N ILE A 7 6.70 5.90 10.71
CA ILE A 7 5.97 6.15 9.46
C ILE A 7 6.38 5.13 8.40
N SER A 8 7.68 4.87 8.25
CA SER A 8 8.18 3.91 7.27
C SER A 8 7.71 2.48 7.55
N GLU A 9 7.60 2.10 8.82
CA GLU A 9 7.23 0.75 9.23
C GLU A 9 5.72 0.52 9.23
N PHE A 10 4.93 1.47 9.73
CA PHE A 10 3.50 1.27 9.97
C PHE A 10 2.59 1.95 8.95
N VAL A 11 3.00 3.08 8.37
CA VAL A 11 2.12 3.88 7.49
C VAL A 11 2.42 3.62 6.03
N MET A 12 3.70 3.63 5.64
CA MET A 12 4.11 3.48 4.24
C MET A 12 3.65 2.18 3.57
N PRO A 13 3.66 1.00 4.23
CA PRO A 13 3.17 -0.22 3.61
C PRO A 13 1.68 -0.15 3.28
N GLU A 14 0.87 0.45 4.15
CA GLU A 14 -0.57 0.54 3.95
C GLU A 14 -0.91 1.52 2.82
N LEU A 15 -0.24 2.68 2.77
CA LEU A 15 -0.37 3.63 1.65
C LEU A 15 0.02 3.01 0.31
N ARG A 16 1.10 2.21 0.28
CA ARG A 16 1.51 1.49 -0.95
C ARG A 16 0.47 0.45 -1.37
N GLY A 17 -0.17 -0.22 -0.42
CA GLY A 17 -1.29 -1.12 -0.67
C GLY A 17 -2.46 -0.40 -1.34
N LEU A 18 -2.91 0.71 -0.74
CA LEU A 18 -3.98 1.55 -1.29
C LEU A 18 -3.66 2.06 -2.70
N LEU A 19 -2.43 2.54 -2.92
CA LEU A 19 -1.98 2.99 -4.23
C LEU A 19 -1.96 1.86 -5.27
N ALA A 20 -1.52 0.66 -4.90
CA ALA A 20 -1.52 -0.49 -5.80
C ALA A 20 -2.95 -0.83 -6.25
N HIS A 21 -3.92 -0.86 -5.32
CA HIS A 21 -5.33 -1.05 -5.64
C HIS A 21 -5.87 0.05 -6.55
N LYS A 22 -5.62 1.33 -6.24
CA LYS A 22 -6.10 2.46 -7.05
C LYS A 22 -5.53 2.46 -8.47
N LEU A 23 -4.28 2.02 -8.64
CA LEU A 23 -3.68 1.89 -9.97
C LEU A 23 -4.25 0.69 -10.73
N TYR A 24 -4.52 -0.41 -10.02
CA TYR A 24 -5.15 -1.59 -10.62
C TYR A 24 -6.59 -1.31 -11.08
N GLU A 25 -7.39 -0.59 -10.27
CA GLU A 25 -8.73 -0.10 -10.63
C GLU A 25 -8.73 0.76 -11.90
N LYS A 26 -7.63 1.49 -12.15
CA LYS A 26 -7.40 2.27 -13.37
C LYS A 26 -6.98 1.42 -14.58
N GLY A 27 -6.99 0.10 -14.46
CA GLY A 27 -6.68 -0.84 -15.55
C GLY A 27 -5.20 -1.15 -15.72
N LEU A 28 -4.33 -0.75 -14.78
CA LEU A 28 -2.90 -1.07 -14.87
C LEU A 28 -2.64 -2.51 -14.39
N GLY A 29 -1.90 -3.29 -15.17
CA GLY A 29 -1.43 -4.62 -14.75
C GLY A 29 -0.33 -4.54 -13.68
N GLN A 30 -0.20 -5.60 -12.86
CA GLN A 30 0.72 -5.66 -11.72
C GLN A 30 2.19 -5.33 -12.09
N LEU A 31 2.68 -5.80 -13.24
CA LEU A 31 4.04 -5.50 -13.72
C LEU A 31 4.25 -4.00 -14.02
N ARG A 32 3.21 -3.30 -14.49
CA ARG A 32 3.28 -1.85 -14.73
C ARG A 32 3.26 -1.09 -13.41
N ILE A 33 2.43 -1.52 -12.47
CA ILE A 33 2.35 -0.95 -11.12
C ILE A 33 3.68 -1.11 -10.39
N SER A 34 4.31 -2.30 -10.48
CA SER A 34 5.58 -2.57 -9.81
C SER A 34 6.69 -1.62 -10.29
N LYS A 35 6.75 -1.37 -11.60
CA LYS A 35 7.67 -0.39 -12.20
C LYS A 35 7.38 1.05 -11.76
N LEU A 36 6.11 1.44 -11.65
CA LEU A 36 5.72 2.79 -11.22
C LEU A 36 6.03 3.04 -9.74
N LEU A 37 5.79 2.05 -8.89
CA LEU A 37 5.99 2.16 -7.44
C LEU A 37 7.42 1.82 -7.00
N GLY A 38 8.29 1.41 -7.93
CA GLY A 38 9.69 1.06 -7.63
C GLY A 38 9.84 -0.17 -6.73
N ILE A 39 8.91 -1.12 -6.81
CA ILE A 39 8.90 -2.34 -5.99
C ILE A 39 8.72 -3.58 -6.86
N SER A 40 8.97 -4.76 -6.29
CA SER A 40 8.89 -6.01 -7.03
C SER A 40 7.43 -6.39 -7.36
N GLN A 41 7.23 -7.11 -8.47
CA GLN A 41 5.90 -7.64 -8.83
C GLN A 41 5.32 -8.57 -7.73
N PRO A 42 6.10 -9.45 -7.05
CA PRO A 42 5.60 -10.19 -5.89
C PRO A 42 5.10 -9.29 -4.76
N MET A 43 5.71 -8.13 -4.53
CA MET A 43 5.23 -7.18 -3.51
C MET A 43 3.88 -6.58 -3.90
N ILE A 44 3.66 -6.28 -5.18
CA ILE A 44 2.34 -5.88 -5.68
C ILE A 44 1.32 -6.99 -5.48
N SER A 45 1.66 -8.24 -5.83
CA SER A 45 0.76 -9.38 -5.59
C SER A 45 0.40 -9.52 -4.11
N LYS A 46 1.37 -9.37 -3.20
CA LYS A 46 1.13 -9.33 -1.75
C LYS A 46 0.17 -8.20 -1.37
N TYR A 47 0.36 -6.99 -1.90
CA TYR A 47 -0.56 -5.88 -1.66
C TYR A 47 -1.97 -6.14 -2.19
N MET A 48 -2.11 -6.78 -3.35
CA MET A 48 -3.42 -7.14 -3.92
C MET A 48 -4.11 -8.28 -3.15
N SER A 49 -3.38 -9.07 -2.36
CA SER A 49 -3.94 -10.15 -1.55
C SER A 49 -4.71 -9.67 -0.30
N VAL A 50 -4.49 -8.41 0.09
CA VAL A 50 -5.17 -7.73 1.19
C VAL A 50 -6.22 -6.79 0.58
N SER A 51 -7.40 -6.73 1.18
CA SER A 51 -8.48 -5.88 0.65
C SER A 51 -8.19 -4.38 0.83
N TYR A 52 -8.73 -3.54 -0.06
CA TYR A 52 -8.59 -2.08 0.06
C TYR A 52 -9.11 -1.53 1.39
N SER A 53 -10.25 -2.04 1.88
CA SER A 53 -10.84 -1.62 3.16
C SER A 53 -10.00 -2.05 4.36
N GLU A 54 -9.28 -3.17 4.29
CA GLU A 54 -8.39 -3.59 5.36
C GLU A 54 -7.18 -2.65 5.50
N TYR A 55 -6.66 -2.12 4.39
CA TYR A 55 -5.63 -1.07 4.43
C TYR A 55 -6.11 0.21 5.10
N LEU A 56 -7.33 0.67 4.79
CA LEU A 56 -7.92 1.85 5.44
C LEU A 56 -8.10 1.62 6.94
N LYS A 57 -8.70 0.49 7.32
CA LYS A 57 -8.91 0.15 8.73
C LYS A 57 -7.60 0.15 9.53
N ARG A 58 -6.51 -0.37 8.96
CA ARG A 58 -5.21 -0.38 9.65
C ARG A 58 -4.63 1.02 9.85
N LEU A 59 -4.88 1.96 8.93
CA LEU A 59 -4.51 3.37 9.11
C LEU A 59 -5.38 4.04 10.18
N GLU A 60 -6.68 3.77 10.20
CA GLU A 60 -7.59 4.21 11.26
C GLU A 60 -7.17 3.68 12.64
N ASP A 61 -6.80 2.40 12.74
CA ASP A 61 -6.31 1.75 13.95
C ASP A 61 -4.98 2.39 14.46
N LEU A 62 -4.22 3.04 13.57
CA LEU A 62 -3.02 3.83 13.90
C LEU A 62 -3.34 5.28 14.31
N GLY A 63 -4.63 5.67 14.32
CA GLY A 63 -5.08 7.01 14.64
C GLY A 63 -5.04 8.00 13.48
N LEU A 64 -4.95 7.51 12.24
CA LEU A 64 -5.02 8.33 11.03
C LEU A 64 -6.45 8.34 10.50
N ASP A 65 -7.06 9.52 10.42
CA ASP A 65 -8.39 9.72 9.83
C ASP A 65 -8.26 9.75 8.29
N VAL A 66 -8.78 8.73 7.60
CA VAL A 66 -8.54 8.48 6.15
C VAL A 66 -9.81 8.14 5.37
#